data_AF-A0A976LQI3-F1
#
_entry.id   AF-A0A976LQI3-F1
#
_cell.length_a   1.000
_cell.length_b   1.000
_cell.length_c   1.000
_cell.angle_alpha   90.00
_cell.angle_beta   90.00
_cell.angle_gamma   90.00
#
_symmetry.space_group_name_H-M   'P 1'
#
loop_
_entity.id
_entity.type
_entity.pdbx_description
1 polymer ?
#
loop_
_entity_poly.entity_id
_entity_poly.type
_entity_poly.pdbx_seq_one_letter_code
_entity_poly.pdbx_strand_id
1 'polypeptide(L)'
;MAAQKNFEVDQNATFTFEVEYLDEDLAAIQLNFHTAKLQVRDTQGGKKLAFTLTETDGIVISPTLGKLQISISADRTNKMFYPKSAYDLVLIDPSVNKTRLLEGYMTLNRSVTI
;
A
#
# COMPACT_ATOMS: atom_id res chain seq x y z
N MET A 1 14.83 3.64 -6.79
CA MET A 1 14.79 2.63 -5.71
C MET A 1 13.50 2.87 -4.94
N ALA A 2 12.74 1.83 -4.58
CA ALA A 2 11.51 1.99 -3.81
C ALA A 2 11.83 2.17 -2.31
N ALA A 3 11.02 2.92 -1.58
CA ALA A 3 11.14 2.98 -0.13
C ALA A 3 10.79 1.60 0.47
N GLN A 4 11.53 1.18 1.49
CA GLN A 4 11.23 -0.05 2.22
C GLN A 4 10.71 0.27 3.63
N LYS A 5 9.52 -0.21 3.95
CA LYS A 5 8.93 -0.06 5.29
C LYS A 5 8.20 -1.32 5.70
N ASN A 6 8.39 -1.73 6.95
CA ASN A 6 7.59 -2.80 7.54
C ASN A 6 6.51 -2.18 8.43
N PHE A 7 5.33 -2.80 8.41
CA PHE A 7 4.20 -2.40 9.21
C PHE A 7 3.74 -3.56 10.09
N GLU A 8 3.21 -3.22 11.26
CA GLU A 8 2.47 -4.13 12.11
C GLU A 8 0.98 -3.83 11.92
N VAL A 9 0.21 -4.86 11.59
CA VAL A 9 -1.20 -4.74 11.24
C VAL A 9 -2.00 -5.68 12.13
N ASP A 10 -3.01 -5.14 12.79
CA ASP A 10 -3.94 -5.95 13.57
C ASP A 10 -4.98 -6.62 12.67
N GLN A 11 -5.17 -7.92 12.88
CA GLN A 11 -6.18 -8.70 12.17
C GLN A 11 -7.58 -8.19 12.55
N ASN A 12 -8.46 -8.05 11.55
CA ASN A 12 -9.84 -7.58 11.74
C ASN A 12 -9.95 -6.12 12.21
N ALA A 13 -8.90 -5.32 12.00
CA ALA A 13 -8.91 -3.89 12.23
C ALA A 13 -8.69 -3.13 10.91
N THR A 14 -9.21 -1.91 10.84
CA THR A 14 -8.91 -0.99 9.74
C THR A 14 -7.53 -0.40 9.97
N PHE A 15 -6.63 -0.59 9.01
CA PHE A 15 -5.27 -0.05 9.05
C PHE A 15 -5.11 1.04 8.00
N THR A 16 -4.66 2.22 8.42
CA THR A 16 -4.43 3.37 7.54
C THR A 16 -3.00 3.85 7.63
N PHE A 17 -2.44 4.26 6.50
CA PHE A 17 -1.13 4.92 6.46
C PHE A 17 -1.08 5.91 5.29
N GLU A 18 -0.22 6.91 5.42
CA GLU A 18 0.01 7.91 4.38
C GLU A 18 1.42 7.74 3.79
N VAL A 19 1.53 7.96 2.49
CA VAL A 19 2.79 7.97 1.75
C VAL A 19 2.88 9.30 1.02
N GLU A 20 3.95 10.05 1.26
CA GLU A 20 4.22 11.31 0.59
C GLU A 20 5.31 11.07 -0.47
N TYR A 21 5.05 11.52 -1.71
CA TYR A 21 6.00 11.48 -2.80
C TYR A 21 6.62 12.87 -2.99
N LEU A 22 7.80 13.04 -2.40
CA LEU A 22 8.56 14.28 -2.37
C LEU A 22 9.81 14.14 -3.27
N ASP A 23 10.20 15.24 -3.90
CA ASP A 23 11.46 15.36 -4.65
C ASP A 23 12.66 15.62 -3.71
N GLU A 24 13.87 15.67 -4.24
CA GLU A 24 15.12 15.93 -3.51
C GLU A 24 15.08 17.26 -2.72
N ASP A 25 14.32 18.25 -3.19
CA ASP A 25 14.09 19.54 -2.54
C ASP A 25 12.91 19.56 -1.55
N LEU A 26 12.38 18.38 -1.17
CA LEU A 26 11.16 18.22 -0.34
C LEU A 26 9.90 18.85 -0.95
N ALA A 27 9.92 19.14 -2.26
CA ALA A 27 8.76 19.60 -2.99
C ALA A 27 7.83 18.42 -3.30
N ALA A 28 6.54 18.60 -3.07
CA ALA A 28 5.54 17.61 -3.43
C ALA A 28 5.49 17.40 -4.95
N ILE A 29 5.71 16.17 -5.40
CA ILE A 29 5.60 15.83 -6.81
C ILE A 29 4.13 15.74 -7.17
N GLN A 30 3.71 16.50 -8.19
CA GLN A 30 2.31 16.50 -8.61
C GLN A 30 1.94 15.19 -9.31
N LEU A 31 0.97 14.47 -8.74
CA LEU A 31 0.53 13.16 -9.23
C LEU A 31 -0.72 13.23 -10.12
N ASN A 32 -0.88 14.31 -10.89
CA ASN A 32 -2.04 14.50 -11.74
C ASN A 32 -2.18 13.35 -12.76
N PHE A 33 -3.36 12.74 -12.83
CA PHE A 33 -3.66 11.57 -13.68
C PHE A 33 -2.85 10.30 -13.39
N HIS A 34 -2.16 10.23 -12.26
CA HIS A 34 -1.50 9.02 -11.83
C HIS A 34 -2.50 8.11 -11.15
N THR A 35 -2.30 6.81 -11.29
CA THR A 35 -3.09 5.80 -10.56
C THR A 35 -2.19 5.01 -9.64
N ALA A 36 -2.72 4.53 -8.52
CA ALA A 36 -1.95 3.73 -7.57
C ALA A 36 -2.59 2.35 -7.39
N LYS A 37 -1.72 1.37 -7.21
CA LYS A 37 -2.09 -0.02 -7.01
C LYS A 37 -1.23 -0.62 -5.91
N LEU A 38 -1.88 -1.15 -4.88
CA LEU A 38 -1.22 -1.90 -3.82
C LEU A 38 -1.62 -3.37 -3.91
N GLN A 39 -0.66 -4.28 -3.89
CA GLN A 39 -0.95 -5.71 -3.75
C GLN A 39 -0.33 -6.25 -2.47
N VAL A 40 -1.08 -7.13 -1.80
CA VAL A 40 -0.60 -7.89 -0.65
C VAL A 40 -0.61 -9.36 -1.01
N ARG A 41 0.53 -10.04 -0.80
CA ARG A 41 0.79 -11.44 -1.15
C ARG A 41 1.41 -12.18 0.01
N ASP A 42 1.46 -13.51 -0.09
CA ASP A 42 2.10 -14.36 0.92
C ASP A 42 3.59 -14.04 1.11
N THR A 43 4.32 -13.87 0.01
CA THR A 43 5.76 -13.56 0.01
C THR A 43 6.12 -12.64 -1.16
N GLN A 44 7.31 -12.04 -1.12
CA GLN A 44 7.81 -11.24 -2.25
C GLN A 44 7.96 -12.15 -3.49
N GLY A 45 7.25 -11.81 -4.57
CA GLY A 45 7.17 -12.67 -5.77
C GLY A 45 6.23 -13.88 -5.63
N GLY A 46 5.52 -13.99 -4.51
CA GLY A 46 4.60 -15.07 -4.23
C GLY A 46 3.36 -15.08 -5.12
N LYS A 47 2.80 -16.27 -5.37
CA LYS A 47 1.64 -16.42 -6.27
C LYS A 47 0.31 -16.21 -5.56
N LYS A 48 0.26 -16.32 -4.24
CA LYS A 48 -0.97 -16.21 -3.46
C LYS A 48 -1.26 -14.75 -3.16
N LEU A 49 -2.33 -14.22 -3.74
CA LEU A 49 -2.81 -12.87 -3.49
C LEU A 49 -3.74 -12.88 -2.27
N ALA A 50 -3.44 -12.05 -1.27
CA ALA A 50 -4.36 -11.79 -0.16
C ALA A 50 -5.46 -10.83 -0.64
N PHE A 51 -5.05 -9.65 -1.13
CA PHE A 51 -5.94 -8.67 -1.71
C PHE A 51 -5.17 -7.65 -2.57
N THR A 52 -5.92 -6.80 -3.26
CA THR A 52 -5.40 -5.66 -4.03
C THR A 52 -6.22 -4.44 -3.64
N LEU A 53 -5.55 -3.31 -3.46
CA LEU A 53 -6.19 -2.01 -3.31
C LEU A 53 -5.86 -1.14 -4.52
N THR A 54 -6.84 -0.34 -4.90
CA THR A 54 -6.78 0.67 -5.95
C THR A 54 -7.44 1.94 -5.44
N GLU A 55 -7.44 2.98 -6.26
CA GLU A 55 -8.05 4.27 -5.91
C GLU A 55 -9.57 4.21 -5.65
N THR A 56 -10.21 3.13 -6.09
CA THR A 56 -11.64 2.89 -5.91
C THR A 56 -11.96 2.07 -4.66
N ASP A 57 -10.98 1.38 -4.05
CA ASP A 57 -11.19 0.37 -2.99
C ASP A 57 -10.51 0.73 -1.67
N GLY A 58 -9.65 1.75 -1.63
CA GLY A 58 -8.98 2.15 -0.40
C GLY A 58 -7.76 3.05 -0.55
N ILE A 59 -7.37 3.44 -1.76
CA ILE A 59 -6.29 4.43 -1.97
C ILE A 59 -6.92 5.78 -2.31
N VAL A 60 -6.49 6.84 -1.64
CA VAL A 60 -6.87 8.22 -1.98
C VAL A 60 -5.61 8.97 -2.36
N ILE A 61 -5.50 9.37 -3.62
CA ILE A 61 -4.39 10.20 -4.09
C ILE A 61 -4.79 11.66 -3.99
N SER A 62 -3.95 12.45 -3.32
CA SER A 62 -4.03 13.91 -3.30
C SER A 62 -2.97 14.46 -4.27
N PRO A 63 -3.33 14.66 -5.56
CA PRO A 63 -2.34 14.91 -6.61
C PRO A 63 -1.60 16.24 -6.46
N THR A 64 -2.22 17.24 -5.84
CA THR A 64 -1.60 18.55 -5.59
C THR A 64 -0.60 18.53 -4.44
N LEU A 65 -0.75 17.59 -3.50
CA LEU A 65 0.11 17.43 -2.33
C LEU A 65 1.12 16.30 -2.50
N GLY A 66 1.05 15.53 -3.59
CA GLY A 66 1.89 14.34 -3.79
C GLY A 66 1.65 13.25 -2.75
N LYS A 67 0.47 13.21 -2.12
CA LYS A 67 0.16 12.28 -1.02
C LYS A 67 -0.72 11.14 -1.49
N LEU A 68 -0.47 9.95 -0.95
CA LEU A 68 -1.30 8.77 -1.10
C LEU A 68 -1.72 8.31 0.29
N GLN A 69 -3.01 8.35 0.58
CA GLN A 69 -3.57 7.76 1.78
C GLN A 69 -4.09 6.37 1.45
N ILE A 70 -3.56 5.35 2.13
CA ILE A 70 -3.98 3.97 1.98
C ILE A 70 -4.81 3.59 3.20
N SER A 71 -6.00 3.04 2.94
CA SER A 71 -6.90 2.48 3.94
C SER A 71 -7.16 1.02 3.60
N ILE A 72 -6.81 0.14 4.53
CA ILE A 72 -7.03 -1.30 4.46
C ILE A 72 -8.15 -1.62 5.44
N SER A 73 -9.30 -2.07 4.92
CA SER A 73 -10.44 -2.42 5.78
C SER A 73 -10.19 -3.70 6.60
N ALA A 74 -10.96 -3.86 7.67
CA ALA A 74 -10.93 -5.05 8.52
C ALA A 74 -11.10 -6.38 7.74
N ASP A 75 -11.99 -6.40 6.73
CA ASP A 75 -12.18 -7.58 5.87
C ASP A 75 -10.93 -7.96 5.06
N ARG A 76 -10.10 -6.97 4.73
CA ARG A 76 -8.86 -7.15 3.96
C ARG A 76 -7.72 -7.56 4.88
N THR A 77 -7.58 -6.93 6.05
CA THR A 77 -6.58 -7.33 7.05
C THR A 77 -6.83 -8.75 7.57
N ASN A 78 -8.09 -9.19 7.65
CA ASN A 78 -8.43 -10.57 7.99
C ASN A 78 -8.00 -11.60 6.92
N LYS A 79 -7.83 -11.19 5.66
CA LYS A 79 -7.37 -12.05 4.55
C LYS A 79 -5.84 -12.12 4.43
N MET A 80 -5.10 -11.39 5.25
CA MET A 80 -3.64 -11.43 5.25
C MET A 80 -3.11 -12.80 5.70
N PHE A 81 -1.92 -13.15 5.22
CA PHE A 81 -1.22 -14.36 5.62
C PHE A 81 -0.43 -14.11 6.91
N TYR A 82 -0.62 -14.98 7.90
CA TYR A 82 0.17 -15.03 9.13
C TYR A 82 1.46 -15.86 8.90
N PRO A 83 2.62 -15.48 9.49
CA PRO A 83 2.85 -14.35 10.40
C PRO A 83 3.12 -13.01 9.69
N LYS A 84 3.45 -13.05 8.40
CA LYS A 84 3.75 -11.86 7.61
C LYS A 84 3.26 -12.01 6.18
N SER A 85 2.82 -10.90 5.61
CA SER A 85 2.49 -10.77 4.19
C SER A 85 3.41 -9.74 3.54
N ALA A 86 3.83 -9.98 2.31
CA ALA A 86 4.58 -8.99 1.54
C ALA A 86 3.61 -8.04 0.84
N TYR A 87 3.97 -6.76 0.77
CA TYR A 87 3.20 -5.78 0.03
C TYR A 87 4.08 -4.92 -0.88
N ASP A 88 3.49 -4.45 -1.98
CA ASP A 88 4.07 -3.45 -2.85
C ASP A 88 3.03 -2.40 -3.25
N LEU A 89 3.43 -1.14 -3.20
CA LEU A 89 2.69 0.02 -3.67
C LEU A 89 3.36 0.54 -4.93
N VAL A 90 2.62 0.46 -6.03
CA VAL A 90 3.07 0.90 -7.36
C VAL A 90 2.21 2.06 -7.82
N LEU A 91 2.86 3.14 -8.15
CA LEU A 91 2.29 4.26 -8.88
C LEU A 91 2.42 3.99 -10.38
N ILE A 92 1.39 4.35 -11.13
CA ILE A 92 1.30 4.16 -12.57
C ILE A 92 1.02 5.53 -13.19
N ASP A 93 1.97 6.00 -13.98
CA ASP A 93 1.89 7.29 -14.66
C ASP A 93 0.92 7.19 -15.86
N PRO A 94 0.41 8.32 -16.37
CA PRO A 94 -0.43 8.33 -17.58
C PRO A 94 0.27 7.73 -18.82
N SER A 95 1.60 7.71 -18.84
CA SER A 95 2.42 7.03 -19.87
C SER A 95 2.60 5.52 -19.62
N VAL A 96 1.86 4.94 -18.66
CA VAL A 96 1.89 3.51 -18.27
C VAL A 96 3.23 3.08 -17.63
N ASN A 97 4.08 4.04 -17.26
CA ASN A 97 5.28 3.77 -16.49
C ASN A 97 4.90 3.38 -15.07
N LYS A 98 5.56 2.35 -14.53
CA LYS A 98 5.28 1.79 -13.20
C LYS A 98 6.42 2.14 -12.27
N THR A 99 6.15 3.00 -11.31
CA THR A 99 7.09 3.42 -10.29
C THR A 99 6.71 2.79 -8.97
N ARG A 100 7.55 1.90 -8.43
CA ARG A 100 7.32 1.34 -7.11
C ARG A 100 7.72 2.36 -6.05
N LEU A 101 6.74 2.84 -5.29
CA LEU A 101 6.95 3.86 -4.26
C LEU A 101 7.35 3.23 -2.93
N LEU A 102 6.65 2.17 -2.52
CA LEU A 102 6.81 1.54 -1.23
C LEU A 102 6.73 0.03 -1.35
N GLU A 103 7.57 -0.68 -0.63
CA GLU A 103 7.47 -2.13 -0.48
C GLU A 103 7.88 -2.57 0.92
N GLY A 104 7.49 -3.78 1.30
CA GLY A 104 7.94 -4.36 2.56
C GLY A 104 7.05 -5.49 3.03
N TYR A 105 7.04 -5.69 4.35
CA TYR A 105 6.25 -6.71 5.00
C TYR A 105 5.24 -6.10 5.98
N MET A 106 4.02 -6.64 5.95
CA MET A 106 3.00 -6.41 6.96
C MET A 106 2.96 -7.62 7.89
N THR A 107 3.40 -7.44 9.13
CA THR A 107 3.33 -8.47 10.18
C THR A 107 1.93 -8.46 10.76
N LEU A 108 1.26 -9.61 10.74
CA LEU A 108 -0.12 -9.73 11.18
C LEU A 108 -0.19 -10.10 12.66
N ASN A 109 -0.72 -9.19 13.48
CA ASN A 109 -1.07 -9.45 14.87
C ASN A 109 -2.46 -10.08 14.93
N ARG A 110 -2.55 -11.33 15.40
CA ARG A 110 -3.83 -12.04 15.48
C ARG A 110 -4.69 -11.45 16.59
N SER A 111 -5.85 -10.93 16.24
CA SER A 111 -6.87 -10.53 17.22
C SER A 111 -7.53 -11.79 17.82
N VAL A 112 -7.83 -11.73 19.11
CA VAL A 112 -8.64 -12.75 19.82
C VAL A 112 -10.14 -12.53 19.55
N THR A 113 -10.53 -11.31 19.21
CA THR A 113 -11.90 -10.93 18.89
C THR A 113 -12.10 -11.00 17.38
N ILE A 114 -12.95 -11.94 16.95
CA ILE A 114 -13.37 -12.18 15.55
C ILE A 114 -14.77 -11.66 15.28
#